data_AF-A0A257QX20-F1
#
_entry.id   AF-A0A257QX20-F1
#
_cell.length_a   1.000
_cell.length_b   1.000
_cell.length_c   1.000
_cell.angle_alpha   90.00
_cell.angle_beta   90.00
_cell.angle_gamma   90.00
#
_symmetry.space_group_name_H-M   'P 1'
#
loop_
_entity.id
_entity.type
_entity.pdbx_description
1 polymer ?
#
loop_
_entity_poly.entity_id
_entity_poly.type
_entity_poly.pdbx_seq_one_letter_code
_entity_poly.pdbx_strand_id
1 'polypeptide(L)'
;MLLSYGFICGASPHLSTRKIELLEERLHALLTSLISLVEVDENWYISQNPDVERAIREGLFTSAKQHYVKSGYFEDRMPHDIKVNEDWYLKTYPDVANAIQLGVLVSGAQHFARDGFREGRLPYDGFSLITLNSMAA
;
A
#
# COMPACT_ATOMS: atom_id res chain seq x y z
N MET A 1 -11.71 28.14 6.36
CA MET A 1 -11.62 27.00 5.43
C MET A 1 -10.18 26.97 4.93
N LEU A 2 -9.30 26.23 5.62
CA LEU A 2 -7.89 26.14 5.26
C LEU A 2 -7.77 25.07 4.18
N LEU A 3 -7.62 25.49 2.93
CA LEU A 3 -7.24 24.61 1.83
C LEU A 3 -5.75 24.30 2.04
N SER A 4 -5.46 23.11 2.55
CA SER A 4 -4.09 22.61 2.70
C SER A 4 -3.55 22.23 1.32
N TYR A 5 -2.93 23.19 0.62
CA TYR A 5 -2.25 22.91 -0.64
C TYR A 5 -0.84 22.37 -0.35
N GLY A 6 -0.68 21.05 -0.36
CA GLY A 6 0.64 20.40 -0.40
C GLY A 6 1.13 20.27 -1.84
N PHE A 7 2.36 20.68 -2.13
CA PHE A 7 2.97 20.49 -3.45
C PHE A 7 3.67 19.13 -3.52
N ILE A 8 3.47 18.39 -4.62
CA ILE A 8 4.32 17.24 -4.97
C ILE A 8 5.53 17.79 -5.71
N CYS A 9 6.72 17.67 -5.13
CA CYS A 9 7.99 18.02 -5.78
C CYS A 9 8.62 16.79 -6.41
N GLY A 10 8.74 16.76 -7.74
CA GLY A 10 9.54 15.74 -8.43
C GLY A 10 11.03 15.98 -8.22
N ALA A 11 11.75 14.98 -7.70
CA ALA A 11 13.21 15.03 -7.59
C ALA A 11 13.84 14.63 -8.94
N SER A 12 14.06 15.60 -9.83
CA SER A 12 14.91 15.39 -11.01
C SER A 12 16.01 16.45 -11.07
N PRO A 13 17.30 16.07 -10.99
CA PRO A 13 18.43 17.01 -10.98
C PRO A 13 18.68 17.70 -12.33
N HIS A 14 17.92 17.36 -13.39
CA HIS A 14 18.17 17.83 -14.77
C HIS A 14 17.00 18.55 -15.42
N LEU A 15 15.90 18.82 -14.71
CA LEU A 15 14.76 19.58 -15.22
C LEU A 15 14.48 20.74 -14.28
N SER A 16 14.28 21.94 -14.83
CA SER A 16 13.63 23.04 -14.12
C SER A 16 12.42 22.47 -13.38
N THR A 17 12.44 22.51 -12.05
CA THR A 17 11.41 21.89 -11.20
C THR A 17 10.09 22.61 -11.42
N ARG A 18 9.33 22.19 -12.44
CA ARG A 18 7.96 22.64 -12.65
C ARG A 18 7.15 22.19 -11.45
N LYS A 19 6.74 23.16 -10.63
CA LYS A 19 5.73 22.94 -9.60
C LYS A 19 4.39 22.73 -10.30
N ILE A 20 3.71 21.65 -9.94
CA ILE A 20 2.33 21.40 -10.37
C ILE A 20 1.46 21.67 -9.15
N GLU A 21 0.58 22.65 -9.26
CA GLU A 21 -0.50 22.86 -8.31
C GLU A 21 -1.63 21.88 -8.63
N LEU A 22 -2.04 21.12 -7.63
CA LEU A 22 -3.12 20.16 -7.77
C LEU A 22 -4.06 20.30 -6.57
N LEU A 23 -5.37 20.35 -6.83
CA LEU A 23 -6.36 20.25 -5.76
C LEU A 23 -6.28 18.85 -5.13
N GLU A 24 -6.47 18.76 -3.81
CA GLU A 24 -6.45 17.50 -3.06
C GLU A 24 -7.42 16.47 -3.66
N GLU A 25 -8.63 16.91 -4.03
CA GLU A 25 -9.63 16.06 -4.72
C GLU A 25 -9.10 15.47 -6.03
N ARG A 26 -8.27 16.21 -6.78
CA ARG A 26 -7.67 15.75 -8.03
C ARG A 26 -6.52 14.79 -7.76
N LEU A 27 -5.74 15.02 -6.70
CA LEU A 27 -4.71 14.10 -6.27
C LEU A 27 -5.34 12.76 -5.86
N HIS A 28 -6.38 12.82 -5.04
CA HIS A 28 -7.13 11.64 -4.62
C HIS A 28 -7.73 10.90 -5.83
N ALA A 29 -8.30 11.61 -6.81
CA ALA A 29 -8.80 11.00 -8.05
C ALA A 29 -7.70 10.29 -8.85
N LEU A 30 -6.50 10.87 -8.94
CA LEU A 30 -5.36 10.23 -9.60
C LEU A 30 -4.88 8.99 -8.82
N LEU A 31 -4.77 9.09 -7.50
CA LEU A 31 -4.36 7.98 -6.64
C LEU A 31 -5.35 6.82 -6.74
N THR A 32 -6.65 7.07 -6.59
CA THR A 32 -7.69 6.03 -6.72
C THR A 32 -7.69 5.39 -8.12
N SER A 33 -7.40 6.16 -9.17
CA SER A 33 -7.23 5.62 -10.52
C SER A 33 -6.06 4.63 -10.59
N LEU A 34 -4.92 4.95 -9.98
CA LEU A 34 -3.77 4.05 -9.89
C LEU A 34 -4.06 2.83 -8.99
N ILE A 35 -4.67 3.04 -7.83
CA ILE A 35 -5.03 1.98 -6.87
C ILE A 35 -6.04 1.01 -7.48
N SER A 36 -6.88 1.45 -8.42
CA SER A 36 -7.80 0.56 -9.15
C SER A 36 -7.09 -0.56 -9.94
N LEU A 37 -5.81 -0.36 -10.26
CA LEU A 37 -4.95 -1.35 -10.92
C LEU A 37 -4.39 -2.40 -9.95
N VAL A 38 -4.51 -2.20 -8.65
CA VAL A 38 -4.08 -3.17 -7.64
C VAL A 38 -4.97 -4.41 -7.72
N GLU A 39 -4.34 -5.59 -7.72
CA GLU A 39 -5.04 -6.86 -7.56
C GLU A 39 -5.43 -7.02 -6.10
N VAL A 40 -6.68 -7.40 -5.84
CA VAL A 40 -7.21 -7.62 -4.50
C VAL A 40 -7.72 -9.05 -4.46
N ASP A 41 -7.19 -9.85 -3.53
CA ASP A 41 -7.77 -11.16 -3.23
C ASP A 41 -9.00 -10.91 -2.36
N GLU A 42 -10.19 -10.95 -2.96
CA GLU A 42 -11.41 -10.59 -2.25
C GLU A 42 -11.68 -11.48 -1.04
N ASN A 43 -11.42 -12.79 -1.15
CA ASN A 43 -11.67 -13.74 -0.08
C ASN A 43 -10.70 -13.52 1.08
N TRP A 44 -9.41 -13.36 0.77
CA TRP A 44 -8.42 -13.05 1.78
C TRP A 44 -8.73 -11.70 2.42
N TYR A 45 -9.03 -10.68 1.64
CA TYR A 45 -9.28 -9.33 2.12
C TYR A 45 -10.45 -9.27 3.11
N ILE A 46 -11.60 -9.87 2.80
CA ILE A 46 -12.74 -9.91 3.74
C ILE A 46 -12.45 -10.77 4.97
N SER A 47 -11.63 -11.83 4.83
CA SER A 47 -11.22 -12.65 5.97
C SER A 47 -10.36 -11.88 6.98
N GLN A 48 -9.55 -10.94 6.50
CA GLN A 48 -8.73 -10.07 7.34
C GLN A 48 -9.51 -8.84 7.84
N ASN A 49 -10.62 -8.50 7.18
CA ASN A 49 -11.39 -7.29 7.41
C ASN A 49 -12.90 -7.58 7.57
N PRO A 50 -13.34 -8.16 8.71
CA PRO A 50 -14.75 -8.52 8.91
C PRO A 50 -15.72 -7.33 8.88
N ASP A 51 -15.23 -6.12 9.17
CA ASP A 51 -15.98 -4.88 9.02
C ASP A 51 -16.33 -4.58 7.57
N VAL A 52 -15.43 -4.89 6.64
CA VAL A 52 -15.65 -4.74 5.19
C VAL A 52 -16.64 -5.78 4.70
N GLU A 53 -16.54 -7.03 5.15
CA GLU A 53 -17.52 -8.08 4.82
C GLU A 53 -18.95 -7.64 5.22
N ARG A 54 -19.11 -7.07 6.42
CA ARG A 54 -20.39 -6.51 6.87
C ARG A 54 -20.84 -5.35 5.98
N ALA A 55 -19.96 -4.41 5.67
CA ALA A 55 -20.29 -3.26 4.83
C ALA A 55 -20.72 -3.68 3.41
N ILE A 56 -20.13 -4.73 2.86
CA ILE A 56 -20.56 -5.32 1.57
C ILE A 56 -21.96 -5.94 1.69
N ARG A 57 -22.21 -6.72 2.74
CA ARG A 57 -23.54 -7.33 2.99
C ARG A 57 -24.65 -6.29 3.17
N GLU A 58 -24.32 -5.14 3.75
CA GLU A 58 -25.22 -4.00 3.93
C GLU A 58 -25.38 -3.13 2.67
N GLY A 59 -24.64 -3.44 1.59
CA GLY A 59 -24.71 -2.73 0.32
C GLY A 59 -23.97 -1.39 0.29
N LEU A 60 -23.14 -1.09 1.30
CA LEU A 60 -22.29 0.11 1.32
C LEU A 60 -21.16 0.02 0.29
N PHE A 61 -20.68 -1.21 0.04
CA PHE A 61 -19.72 -1.51 -1.01
C PHE A 61 -20.21 -2.70 -1.86
N THR A 62 -19.87 -2.69 -3.14
CA THR A 62 -20.24 -3.75 -4.09
C THR A 62 -19.24 -4.90 -4.10
N SER A 63 -18.02 -4.68 -3.61
CA SER A 63 -16.95 -5.68 -3.55
C SER A 63 -15.81 -5.27 -2.60
N ALA A 64 -14.96 -6.23 -2.24
CA ALA A 64 -13.75 -5.97 -1.45
C ALA A 64 -12.79 -5.05 -2.21
N LYS A 65 -12.65 -5.24 -3.52
CA LYS A 65 -11.86 -4.35 -4.38
C LYS A 65 -12.40 -2.92 -4.37
N GLN A 66 -13.72 -2.74 -4.39
CA GLN A 66 -14.30 -1.40 -4.32
C GLN A 66 -13.97 -0.71 -2.98
N HIS A 67 -14.08 -1.43 -1.86
CA HIS A 67 -13.65 -0.93 -0.56
C HIS A 67 -12.17 -0.56 -0.56
N TYR A 68 -11.30 -1.45 -1.05
CA TYR A 68 -9.86 -1.24 -1.10
C TYR A 68 -9.49 0.05 -1.82
N VAL A 69 -10.06 0.25 -3.01
CA VAL A 69 -9.76 1.43 -3.85
C VAL A 69 -10.24 2.72 -3.21
N LYS A 70 -11.42 2.72 -2.59
CA LYS A 70 -12.02 3.93 -2.01
C LYS A 70 -11.49 4.28 -0.62
N SER A 71 -11.06 3.29 0.14
CA SER A 71 -10.79 3.43 1.58
C SER A 71 -9.60 2.57 2.01
N GLY A 72 -9.63 1.27 1.71
CA GLY A 72 -8.68 0.30 2.28
C GLY A 72 -7.20 0.63 2.08
N TYR A 73 -6.81 1.14 0.91
CA TYR A 73 -5.43 1.58 0.67
C TYR A 73 -5.01 2.73 1.61
N PHE A 74 -5.91 3.71 1.82
CA PHE A 74 -5.66 4.86 2.69
C PHE A 74 -5.79 4.53 4.19
N GLU A 75 -6.29 3.33 4.51
CA GLU A 75 -6.37 2.77 5.85
C GLU A 75 -5.21 1.79 6.13
N ASP A 76 -4.17 1.80 5.30
CA ASP A 76 -3.01 0.93 5.38
C ASP A 76 -3.34 -0.58 5.33
N ARG A 77 -4.49 -0.96 4.75
CA ARG A 77 -4.87 -2.38 4.64
C ARG A 77 -4.10 -3.03 3.50
N MET A 78 -3.61 -4.25 3.70
CA MET A 78 -3.03 -5.04 2.62
C MET A 78 -4.14 -5.56 1.68
N PRO A 79 -3.92 -5.61 0.35
CA PRO A 79 -4.93 -6.08 -0.61
C PRO A 79 -5.00 -7.61 -0.75
N HIS A 80 -3.93 -8.30 -0.38
CA HIS A 80 -3.79 -9.76 -0.43
C HIS A 80 -2.63 -10.18 0.49
N ASP A 81 -2.43 -11.49 0.65
CA ASP A 81 -1.24 -12.02 1.33
C ASP A 81 0.02 -11.72 0.49
N ILE A 82 0.88 -10.84 1.00
CA ILE A 82 2.12 -10.42 0.32
C ILE A 82 3.28 -11.24 0.88
N LYS A 83 3.97 -11.98 0.01
CA LYS A 83 5.14 -12.77 0.41
C LYS A 83 6.36 -11.87 0.65
N VAL A 84 7.09 -12.18 1.71
CA VAL A 84 8.32 -11.47 2.10
C VAL A 84 9.52 -12.34 1.76
N ASN A 85 10.55 -11.74 1.15
CA ASN A 85 11.87 -12.35 1.08
C ASN A 85 12.60 -12.04 2.38
N GLU A 86 12.61 -12.98 3.31
CA GLU A 86 13.13 -12.79 4.67
C GLU A 86 14.59 -12.30 4.66
N ASP A 87 15.48 -12.95 3.89
CA ASP A 87 16.91 -12.60 3.85
C ASP A 87 17.12 -11.16 3.35
N TRP A 88 16.41 -10.78 2.29
CA TRP A 88 16.48 -9.42 1.76
C TRP A 88 15.87 -8.42 2.76
N TYR A 89 14.74 -8.77 3.37
CA TYR A 89 14.01 -7.90 4.29
C TYR A 89 14.84 -7.59 5.53
N LEU A 90 15.42 -8.60 6.18
CA LEU A 90 16.24 -8.43 7.38
C LEU A 90 17.57 -7.73 7.09
N LYS A 91 18.12 -7.90 5.89
CA LYS A 91 19.29 -7.13 5.44
C LYS A 91 18.94 -5.65 5.20
N THR A 92 17.75 -5.37 4.67
CA THR A 92 17.27 -4.02 4.33
C THR A 92 16.78 -3.26 5.56
N TYR A 93 16.25 -3.98 6.55
CA TYR A 93 15.65 -3.45 7.77
C TYR A 93 16.33 -4.01 9.03
N PRO A 94 17.54 -3.51 9.39
CA PRO A 94 18.30 -4.03 10.53
C PRO A 94 17.59 -3.90 11.88
N ASP A 95 16.68 -2.92 12.02
CA ASP A 95 15.85 -2.75 13.21
C ASP A 95 14.93 -3.97 13.44
N VAL A 96 14.36 -4.52 12.37
CA VAL A 96 13.55 -5.75 12.42
C VAL A 96 14.42 -6.95 12.76
N ALA A 97 15.60 -7.07 12.13
CA ALA A 97 16.54 -8.14 12.43
C ALA A 97 16.97 -8.13 13.91
N ASN A 98 17.26 -6.96 14.46
CA ASN A 98 17.60 -6.79 15.87
C ASN A 98 16.44 -7.15 16.79
N ALA A 99 15.21 -6.74 16.46
CA ALA A 99 14.02 -7.09 17.23
C ALA A 99 13.75 -8.61 17.23
N ILE A 100 14.07 -9.32 16.13
CA ILE A 100 14.02 -10.79 16.09
C ILE A 100 15.11 -11.40 16.99
N GLN A 101 16.35 -10.91 16.93
CA GLN A 101 17.44 -11.39 17.79
C GLN A 101 17.13 -11.21 19.29
N LEU A 102 16.42 -10.14 19.64
CA LEU A 102 15.95 -9.87 21.00
C LEU A 102 14.69 -10.66 21.39
N GLY A 103 14.12 -11.46 20.48
CA GLY A 103 12.92 -12.26 20.72
C GLY A 103 11.62 -11.45 20.76
N VAL A 104 11.63 -10.19 20.33
CA VAL A 104 10.43 -9.32 20.27
C VAL A 104 9.56 -9.65 19.05
N LEU A 105 10.20 -10.09 17.95
CA LEU A 105 9.55 -10.50 16.72
C LEU A 105 9.93 -11.94 16.37
N VAL A 106 9.03 -12.63 15.67
CA VAL A 106 9.25 -14.01 15.23
C VAL A 106 9.88 -14.06 13.83
N SER A 107 9.50 -13.13 12.94
CA SER A 107 10.02 -13.05 11.56
C SER A 107 9.79 -11.67 10.94
N GLY A 108 10.52 -11.38 9.86
CA GLY A 108 10.30 -10.25 8.97
C GLY A 108 8.94 -10.31 8.29
N ALA A 109 8.48 -11.51 7.89
CA ALA A 109 7.11 -11.69 7.39
C ALA A 109 6.04 -11.27 8.42
N GLN A 110 6.19 -11.66 9.69
CA GLN A 110 5.28 -11.22 10.75
C GLN A 110 5.33 -9.70 10.95
N HIS A 111 6.53 -9.12 10.96
CA HIS A 111 6.69 -7.68 11.04
C HIS A 111 6.00 -6.98 9.87
N PHE A 112 6.22 -7.45 8.65
CA PHE A 112 5.67 -6.85 7.45
C PHE A 112 4.14 -6.81 7.49
N ALA A 113 3.53 -7.94 7.82
CA ALA A 113 2.08 -8.06 7.88
C ALA A 113 1.44 -7.17 8.96
N ARG A 114 2.14 -6.93 10.08
CA ARG A 114 1.64 -6.11 11.19
C ARG A 114 1.92 -4.62 11.00
N ASP A 115 3.15 -4.29 10.61
CA ASP A 115 3.68 -2.93 10.62
C ASP A 115 4.37 -2.54 9.31
N GLY A 116 5.11 -3.46 8.67
CA GLY A 116 5.94 -3.08 7.52
C GLY A 116 5.14 -2.54 6.33
N PHE A 117 3.94 -3.07 6.05
CA PHE A 117 3.10 -2.54 4.98
C PHE A 117 2.65 -1.10 5.24
N ARG A 118 2.12 -0.80 6.43
CA ARG A 118 1.70 0.56 6.85
C ARG A 118 2.87 1.54 6.94
N GLU A 119 4.07 1.04 7.21
CA GLU A 119 5.30 1.84 7.22
C GLU A 119 5.84 2.12 5.80
N GLY A 120 5.24 1.54 4.76
CA GLY A 120 5.72 1.66 3.38
C GLY A 120 7.02 0.90 3.12
N ARG A 121 7.35 -0.10 3.96
CA ARG A 121 8.49 -0.99 3.71
C ARG A 121 8.17 -1.89 2.53
N LEU A 122 9.19 -2.27 1.76
CA LEU A 122 9.04 -3.22 0.68
C LEU A 122 9.25 -4.64 1.23
N PRO A 123 8.49 -5.65 0.80
CA PRO A 123 8.66 -7.04 1.24
C PRO A 123 9.83 -7.75 0.54
N TYR A 124 10.27 -7.24 -0.61
CA TYR A 124 11.39 -7.73 -1.42
C TYR A 124 11.82 -6.68 -2.45
N ASP A 125 12.98 -6.86 -3.06
CA ASP A 125 13.49 -5.98 -4.11
C ASP A 125 12.59 -5.96 -5.36
N GLY A 126 12.30 -4.77 -5.87
CA GLY A 126 11.42 -4.61 -7.04
C GLY A 126 9.94 -4.87 -6.77
N PHE A 127 9.49 -4.96 -5.51
CA PHE A 127 8.07 -5.06 -5.19
C PHE A 127 7.28 -3.86 -5.71
N SER A 128 6.12 -4.14 -6.29
CA SER A 128 5.10 -3.15 -6.63
C SER A 128 3.72 -3.73 -6.33
N LEU A 129 2.85 -2.91 -5.73
CA LEU A 129 1.42 -3.22 -5.61
C LEU A 129 0.67 -3.11 -6.93
N ILE A 130 1.21 -2.29 -7.85
CA ILE A 130 0.64 -2.11 -9.17
C ILE A 130 1.47 -2.97 -10.11
N THR A 131 0.94 -4.13 -10.47
CA THR A 131 1.47 -4.89 -11.61
C THR A 131 0.97 -4.21 -12.86
N LEU A 132 1.72 -3.22 -13.36
CA LEU A 132 1.55 -2.79 -14.74
C LEU A 132 1.94 -4.01 -15.57
N ASN A 133 0.96 -4.71 -16.16
CA ASN A 133 1.25 -5.68 -17.20
C ASN A 133 2.24 -5.00 -18.13
N SER A 134 3.48 -5.49 -18.14
CA SER A 134 4.44 -5.12 -19.16
C SER A 134 3.69 -5.35 -20.45
N MET A 135 3.40 -4.28 -21.21
CA MET A 135 3.00 -4.46 -22.59
C MET A 135 4.11 -5.31 -23.18
N ALA A 136 3.79 -6.59 -23.42
CA ALA A 136 4.72 -7.53 -24.01
C ALA A 136 5.18 -6.89 -25.31
N ALA A 137 6.49 -6.60 -25.37
CA ALA A 137 7.18 -6.32 -26.62
C ALA A 137 7.39 -7.64 -27.37
#